data_AF-A0A957UV38-F1
#
_entry.id   AF-A0A957UV38-F1
#
_cell.length_a   1.000
_cell.length_b   1.000
_cell.length_c   1.000
_cell.angle_alpha   90.00
_cell.angle_beta   90.00
_cell.angle_gamma   90.00
#
_symmetry.space_group_name_H-M   'P 1'
#
loop_
_entity.id
_entity.type
_entity.pdbx_description
1 polymer ?
#
loop_
_entity_poly.entity_id
_entity_poly.type
_entity_poly.pdbx_seq_one_letter_code
_entity_poly.pdbx_strand_id
1 'polypeptide(L)' 'CSPNFLIQEFNVNDLHHQIFVEPLRFENGCITPPTGPGLGVELDEKVLARQRV' A
#
# COMPACT_ATOMS: atom_id res chain seq x y z
N CYS A 1 5.21 -4.61 -15.70
CA CYS A 1 5.87 -5.90 -15.37
C CYS A 1 7.38 -5.72 -15.46
N SER A 2 8.10 -6.02 -14.37
CA SER A 2 9.56 -6.01 -14.35
C SER A 2 10.06 -7.46 -14.49
N PRO A 3 10.54 -7.89 -15.68
CA PRO A 3 10.81 -9.31 -15.97
C PRO A 3 11.96 -9.91 -15.14
N ASN A 4 12.78 -9.06 -14.54
CA ASN A 4 13.90 -9.37 -13.67
C ASN A 4 13.67 -8.87 -12.23
N PHE A 5 12.40 -8.79 -11.80
CA PHE A 5 12.07 -8.46 -10.41
C PHE A 5 12.63 -9.52 -9.46
N LEU A 6 13.29 -9.07 -8.39
CA LEU A 6 13.94 -9.94 -7.41
C LEU A 6 13.20 -9.91 -6.06
N ILE A 7 13.11 -8.73 -5.44
CA ILE A 7 12.47 -8.50 -4.14
C ILE A 7 11.87 -7.10 -4.07
N GLN A 8 10.94 -6.89 -3.13
CA GLN A 8 10.35 -5.59 -2.79
C GLN A 8 10.52 -5.37 -1.29
N GLU A 9 11.10 -4.24 -0.90
CA GLU A 9 11.15 -3.84 0.51
C GLU A 9 9.74 -3.57 1.03
N PHE A 10 9.46 -4.05 2.25
CA PHE A 10 8.19 -3.85 2.92
C PHE A 10 8.42 -3.42 4.38
N ASN A 11 8.52 -2.11 4.59
CA ASN A 11 8.64 -1.50 5.91
C ASN A 11 7.34 -0.75 6.23
N VAL A 12 6.41 -1.42 6.90
CA VAL A 12 5.09 -0.89 7.23
C VAL A 12 4.92 -0.68 8.73
N ASN A 13 4.04 0.26 9.08
CA ASN A 13 3.62 0.56 10.44
C ASN A 13 2.10 0.78 10.47
N ASP A 14 1.55 1.10 11.64
CA ASP A 14 0.11 1.32 11.84
C ASP A 14 -0.48 2.38 10.89
N LEU A 15 0.28 3.37 10.47
CA LEU A 15 -0.18 4.38 9.51
C LEU A 15 -0.38 3.77 8.11
N HIS A 16 0.53 2.92 7.64
CA HIS A 16 0.43 2.29 6.32
C HIS A 16 -0.81 1.37 6.20
N HIS A 17 -1.28 0.83 7.32
CA HIS A 17 -2.52 0.05 7.38
C HIS A 17 -3.79 0.92 7.41
N GLN A 18 -3.66 2.21 7.75
CA GLN A 18 -4.80 3.12 7.89
C GLN A 18 -4.91 4.13 6.74
N ILE A 19 -3.79 4.50 6.11
CA ILE A 19 -3.73 5.61 5.15
C ILE A 19 -4.39 5.28 3.80
N PHE A 20 -4.54 4.01 3.48
CA PHE A 20 -5.25 3.56 2.28
C PHE A 20 -6.68 3.15 2.60
N VAL A 21 -7.62 3.49 1.72
CA VAL A 21 -9.02 3.04 1.81
C VAL A 21 -9.09 1.51 1.81
N GLU A 22 -8.30 0.88 0.93
CA GLU A 22 -8.05 -0.56 0.93
C GLU A 22 -6.56 -0.83 1.24
N PRO A 23 -6.24 -1.48 2.37
CA PRO A 23 -4.85 -1.79 2.72
C PRO A 23 -4.19 -2.74 1.72
N LEU A 24 -2.89 -2.54 1.48
CA LEU A 24 -2.08 -3.49 0.71
C LEU A 24 -2.09 -4.88 1.38
N ARG A 25 -2.39 -5.92 0.60
CA ARG A 25 -2.43 -7.30 1.09
C ARG A 25 -1.02 -7.88 1.11
N PHE A 26 -0.55 -8.20 2.31
CA PHE A 26 0.70 -8.92 2.55
C PHE A 26 0.39 -10.31 3.10
N GLU A 27 0.64 -11.34 2.29
CA GLU A 27 0.29 -12.73 2.61
C GLU A 27 1.48 -13.63 2.26
N ASN A 28 1.85 -14.53 3.18
CA ASN A 28 2.92 -15.52 2.98
C ASN A 28 4.26 -14.93 2.48
N GLY A 29 4.62 -13.71 2.93
CA GLY A 29 5.85 -13.04 2.53
C GLY A 29 5.78 -12.27 1.20
N CYS A 30 4.60 -12.20 0.57
CA CYS A 30 4.39 -11.54 -0.72
C CYS A 30 3.35 -10.43 -0.62
N ILE A 31 3.59 -9.34 -1.34
CA ILE A 31 2.58 -8.29 -1.57
C ILE A 31 1.77 -8.69 -2.80
N THR A 32 0.45 -8.75 -2.67
CA THR A 32 -0.44 -8.93 -3.83
C THR A 32 -0.60 -7.59 -4.54
N PRO A 33 -0.23 -7.47 -5.83
CA PRO A 33 -0.43 -6.23 -6.57
C PRO A 33 -1.93 -5.85 -6.59
N PRO A 34 -2.28 -4.60 -6.28
CA PRO A 34 -3.66 -4.15 -6.36
C PRO A 34 -4.16 -4.19 -7.81
N THR A 35 -5.46 -4.44 -7.97
CA THR A 35 -6.11 -4.59 -9.29
C THR A 35 -6.90 -3.34 -9.71
N GLY A 36 -6.96 -2.31 -8.87
CA GLY A 36 -7.62 -1.05 -9.18
C GLY A 36 -6.87 -0.25 -10.26
N PRO A 37 -7.52 0.79 -10.83
CA PRO A 37 -6.88 1.64 -11.83
C PRO A 37 -5.72 2.45 -11.25
N GLY A 38 -4.81 2.92 -12.12
CA GLY A 38 -3.69 3.77 -11.73
C GLY A 38 -2.68 3.03 -10.85
N LEU A 39 -2.41 3.56 -9.65
CA LEU A 39 -1.55 2.90 -8.64
C LEU A 39 -2.26 1.74 -7.93
N GLY A 40 -3.57 1.58 -8.14
CA GLY A 40 -4.38 0.54 -7.51
C GLY A 40 -4.71 0.79 -6.04
N VAL A 41 -4.40 1.96 -5.51
CA VAL A 41 -4.72 2.38 -4.13
C VAL A 41 -5.32 3.77 -4.12
N GLU A 42 -6.15 4.04 -3.11
CA GLU A 42 -6.72 5.35 -2.82
C GLU A 42 -6.37 5.75 -1.38
N LEU A 43 -6.08 7.03 -1.15
CA LEU A 43 -5.77 7.54 0.17
C LEU A 43 -7.05 7.87 0.95
N ASP A 44 -7.08 7.53 2.24
CA ASP A 44 -8.13 7.98 3.14
C ASP A 44 -7.87 9.43 3.55
N GLU A 45 -8.64 10.35 2.96
CA GLU A 45 -8.58 11.80 3.22
C GLU A 45 -8.76 12.16 4.71
N LYS A 46 -9.51 11.37 5.48
CA LYS A 46 -9.69 11.61 6.92
C LYS A 46 -8.42 11.28 7.69
N VAL A 47 -7.69 10.25 7.28
CA VAL A 47 -6.40 9.88 7.89
C VAL A 47 -5.34 10.89 7.47
N LEU A 48 -5.30 11.29 6.21
CA LEU A 48 -4.42 12.34 5.71
C LEU A 48 -4.59 13.66 6.48
N ALA A 49 -5.83 14.10 6.70
CA ALA A 49 -6.11 15.32 7.43
C ALA A 49 -5.53 15.34 8.86
N ARG A 50 -5.43 14.18 9.53
CA ARG A 50 -4.84 14.05 10.88
C ARG A 50 -3.32 14.14 10.89
N GLN A 51 -2.66 13.89 9.77
CA GLN A 51 -1.20 13.83 9.63
C GLN A 51 -0.62 15.11 9.00
N ARG A 52 -1.43 16.16 8.83
CA ARG A 52 -0.96 17.45 8.32
C ARG A 52 -0.03 18.09 9.36
N VAL A 53 1.26 18.18 8.99
CA VAL A 53 2.29 18.95 9.68
C VAL A 53 2.30 20.42 9.25
#